data_AF-A0A956BYE4-F1
#
_entry.id   AF-A0A956BYE4-F1
#
_cell.length_a   1.000
_cell.length_b   1.000
_cell.length_c   1.000
_cell.angle_alpha   90.00
_cell.angle_beta   90.00
_cell.angle_gamma   90.00
#
_symmetry.space_group_name_H-M   'P 1'
#
loop_
_entity.id
_entity.type
_entity.pdbx_description
1 polymer ?
#
loop_
_entity_poly.entity_id
_entity_poly.type
_entity_poly.pdbx_seq_one_letter_code
_entity_poly.pdbx_strand_id
1 'polypeptide(L)'
;VYGSSIKNITFHETRRCDVAVGVDYGADIDATRAALEAALEEVPIRLPDGAHRVVLTGLGGSSVDWSVRVWCKTPDFLTCSEQTIRAVKRALDAAGIGIPFPQLDVHLLKENT
;
A
#
# COMPACT_ATOMS: atom_id res chain seq x y z
N VAL A 1 10.55 -21.75 26.88
CA VAL A 1 11.04 -20.79 25.85
C VAL A 1 12.52 -20.55 26.09
N TYR A 2 13.40 -21.37 25.51
CA TYR A 2 14.85 -21.18 25.50
C TYR A 2 15.29 -21.39 24.05
N GLY A 3 15.90 -20.39 23.41
CA GLY A 3 16.40 -20.47 22.03
C GLY A 3 15.58 -19.77 20.93
N SER A 4 14.41 -19.20 21.24
CA SER A 4 13.61 -18.42 20.27
C SER A 4 13.90 -16.92 20.39
N SER A 5 13.93 -16.21 19.26
CA SER A 5 14.03 -14.75 19.24
C SER A 5 12.78 -14.11 19.85
N ILE A 6 12.98 -13.21 20.82
CA ILE A 6 11.90 -12.43 21.45
C ILE A 6 11.80 -11.09 20.71
N LYS A 7 10.71 -10.87 19.98
CA LYS A 7 10.46 -9.60 19.28
C LYS A 7 9.65 -8.67 20.17
N ASN A 8 10.28 -7.61 20.66
CA ASN A 8 9.58 -6.53 21.37
C ASN A 8 9.07 -5.49 20.37
N ILE A 9 7.76 -5.31 20.30
CA ILE A 9 7.09 -4.35 19.40
C ILE A 9 6.70 -3.03 20.10
N THR A 10 6.91 -2.93 21.41
CA THR A 10 6.57 -1.76 22.24
C THR A 10 7.79 -0.98 22.73
N PHE A 11 9.01 -1.52 22.57
CA PHE A 11 10.24 -0.88 23.04
C PHE A 11 10.50 0.49 22.39
N HIS A 12 10.23 0.62 21.10
CA HIS A 12 10.41 1.87 20.37
C HIS A 12 9.15 2.73 20.45
N GLU A 13 9.32 4.04 20.66
CA GLU A 13 8.22 5.01 20.73
C GLU A 13 7.50 5.20 19.38
N THR A 14 8.21 4.95 18.28
CA THR A 14 7.70 5.10 16.92
C THR A 14 7.79 3.80 16.14
N ARG A 15 6.82 3.58 15.26
CA ARG A 15 6.73 2.38 14.42
C ARG A 15 6.36 2.76 12.99
N ARG A 16 6.99 2.06 12.03
CA ARG A 16 6.64 2.14 10.61
C ARG A 16 5.44 1.24 10.31
N CYS A 17 4.45 1.79 9.62
CA CYS A 17 3.32 1.08 9.04
C CYS A 17 3.51 1.04 7.52
N ASP A 18 3.43 -0.17 6.96
CA ASP A 18 3.58 -0.43 5.53
C ASP A 18 2.21 -0.90 5.01
N VAL A 19 1.62 -0.15 4.09
CA VAL A 19 0.36 -0.48 3.41
C VAL A 19 0.68 -0.95 1.99
N ALA A 20 0.31 -2.19 1.67
CA ALA A 20 0.42 -2.74 0.33
C ALA A 20 -0.77 -2.29 -0.53
N VAL A 21 -0.48 -1.85 -1.75
CA VAL A 21 -1.47 -1.28 -2.68
C VAL A 21 -1.19 -1.84 -4.07
N GLY A 22 -2.18 -2.50 -4.66
CA GLY A 22 -2.13 -2.91 -6.07
C GLY A 22 -2.97 -1.96 -6.92
N VAL A 23 -2.40 -1.46 -8.01
CA VAL A 23 -3.14 -0.67 -9.01
C VAL A 23 -3.18 -1.40 -10.35
N ASP A 24 -4.11 -0.99 -11.21
CA ASP A 24 -4.28 -1.58 -12.54
C ASP A 24 -3.00 -1.45 -13.38
N TYR A 25 -2.72 -2.44 -14.24
CA TYR A 25 -1.57 -2.42 -15.14
C TYR A 25 -1.60 -1.30 -16.17
N GLY A 26 -2.78 -0.79 -16.51
CA GLY A 26 -2.96 0.37 -17.38
C GLY A 26 -2.80 1.72 -16.69
N ALA A 27 -2.61 1.76 -15.36
CA ALA A 27 -2.45 3.00 -14.63
C ALA A 27 -1.08 3.65 -14.90
N ASP A 28 -1.05 4.97 -15.08
CA ASP A 28 0.20 5.70 -15.21
C ASP A 28 0.98 5.68 -13.89
N ILE A 29 2.26 5.30 -13.96
CA ILE A 29 3.12 5.05 -12.80
C ILE A 29 3.40 6.35 -12.03
N ASP A 30 3.63 7.45 -12.75
CA ASP A 30 3.99 8.73 -12.15
C ASP A 30 2.75 9.40 -11.53
N ALA A 31 1.60 9.36 -12.21
CA ALA A 31 0.33 9.79 -11.67
C ALA A 31 -0.08 8.97 -10.43
N THR A 32 0.14 7.64 -10.46
CA THR A 32 -0.08 6.78 -9.30
C THR A 32 0.79 7.18 -8.13
N ARG A 33 2.09 7.40 -8.35
CA ARG A 33 2.99 7.85 -7.29
C ARG A 33 2.52 9.18 -6.69
N ALA A 34 2.20 10.16 -7.54
CA ALA A 34 1.74 11.47 -7.09
C ALA A 34 0.45 11.36 -6.24
N ALA A 35 -0.52 10.53 -6.66
CA ALA A 35 -1.74 10.30 -5.90
C ALA A 35 -1.46 9.63 -4.54
N LEU A 36 -0.58 8.63 -4.50
CA LEU A 36 -0.20 7.96 -3.25
C LEU A 36 0.60 8.86 -2.32
N GLU A 37 1.45 9.75 -2.85
CA GLU A 37 2.18 10.74 -2.06
C GLU A 37 1.24 11.81 -1.49
N ALA A 38 0.29 12.30 -2.29
CA ALA A 38 -0.75 13.22 -1.83
C ALA A 38 -1.62 12.60 -0.73
N ALA A 39 -1.95 11.30 -0.84
CA ALA A 39 -2.69 10.59 0.20
C ALA A 39 -1.99 10.61 1.57
N LEU A 40 -0.65 10.64 1.59
CA LEU A 40 0.10 10.70 2.84
C LEU A 40 -0.08 12.04 3.56
N GLU A 41 -0.30 13.13 2.82
CA GLU A 41 -0.55 14.44 3.43
C GLU A 41 -1.86 14.47 4.23
N GLU A 42 -2.84 13.62 3.87
CA GLU A 42 -4.14 13.52 4.54
C GLU A 42 -4.12 12.67 5.82
N VAL A 43 -2.98 12.06 6.20
CA VAL A 43 -2.88 11.21 7.40
C VAL A 43 -2.35 12.04 8.58
N PRO A 44 -3.20 12.61 9.45
CA PRO A 44 -2.78 13.55 10.49
C PRO A 44 -1.91 12.93 11.58
N ILE A 45 -2.07 11.63 11.82
CA ILE A 45 -1.35 10.90 12.87
C ILE A 45 0.05 10.45 12.45
N ARG A 46 0.43 10.72 11.19
CA ARG A 46 1.78 10.47 10.70
C ARG A 46 2.77 11.42 11.36
N LEU A 47 4.00 10.95 11.53
CA LEU A 47 5.10 11.83 11.93
C LEU A 47 5.53 12.68 10.72
N PRO A 48 5.48 14.02 10.80
CA PRO A 48 5.82 14.91 9.68
C PRO A 48 7.29 14.76 9.25
N ASP A 49 8.19 14.67 10.23
CA ASP A 49 9.65 14.49 10.03
C ASP A 49 10.01 13.03 9.72
N GLY A 50 9.04 12.12 9.78
CA GLY A 50 9.23 10.73 9.39
C GLY A 50 9.40 10.64 7.88
N ALA A 51 10.43 9.90 7.44
CA ALA A 51 10.65 9.54 6.04
C ALA A 51 9.51 8.62 5.55
N HIS A 52 8.37 9.22 5.25
CA HIS A 52 7.28 8.58 4.55
C HIS A 52 7.72 8.33 3.10
N ARG A 53 7.35 7.18 2.55
CA ARG A 53 7.81 6.77 1.22
C ARG A 53 6.74 6.00 0.50
N VAL A 54 6.59 6.31 -0.79
CA VAL A 54 5.85 5.49 -1.75
C VAL A 54 6.88 4.73 -2.57
N VAL A 55 6.83 3.40 -2.51
CA VAL A 55 7.80 2.52 -3.16
C VAL A 55 7.08 1.60 -4.12
N LEU A 56 7.51 1.58 -5.38
CA LEU A 56 7.10 0.55 -6.33
C LEU A 56 7.81 -0.76 -5.92
N THR A 57 7.03 -1.76 -5.52
CA THR A 57 7.55 -3.03 -4.99
C THR A 57 7.65 -4.13 -6.02
N GLY A 58 6.83 -4.10 -7.08
CA GLY A 58 6.89 -5.13 -8.11
C GLY A 58 5.76 -5.07 -9.12
N LEU A 59 5.75 -6.07 -10.00
CA LEU A 59 4.73 -6.32 -11.01
C LEU A 59 4.09 -7.67 -10.67
N GLY A 60 2.91 -7.63 -10.06
CA GLY A 60 2.17 -8.80 -9.56
C GLY A 60 1.35 -9.51 -10.64
N GLY A 61 0.65 -10.58 -10.29
CA GLY A 61 -0.12 -11.37 -11.27
C GLY A 61 -1.27 -10.63 -11.95
N SER A 62 -1.81 -9.59 -11.29
CA SER A 62 -2.92 -8.78 -11.84
C SER A 62 -2.83 -7.30 -11.46
N SER A 63 -1.72 -6.86 -10.87
CA SER A 63 -1.53 -5.49 -10.40
C SER A 63 -0.09 -5.02 -10.53
N VAL A 64 0.10 -3.71 -10.61
CA VAL A 64 1.36 -3.05 -10.30
C VAL A 64 1.39 -2.78 -8.80
N ASP A 65 2.38 -3.31 -8.10
CA ASP A 65 2.39 -3.39 -6.64
C ASP A 65 3.22 -2.26 -6.03
N TRP A 66 2.62 -1.56 -5.06
CA TRP A 66 3.21 -0.45 -4.31
C TRP A 66 3.19 -0.73 -2.80
N SER A 67 4.14 -0.11 -2.10
CA SER A 67 4.20 -0.04 -0.64
C SER A 67 4.22 1.42 -0.20
N VAL A 68 3.15 1.84 0.47
CA VAL A 68 3.01 3.15 1.09
C VAL A 68 3.46 3.03 2.55
N ARG A 69 4.52 3.73 2.91
CA ARG A 69 5.19 3.59 4.21
C ARG A 69 5.08 4.87 5.00
N VAL A 70 4.56 4.76 6.21
CA VAL A 70 4.36 5.89 7.14
C VAL A 70 4.93 5.58 8.51
N TRP A 71 5.39 6.61 9.21
CA TRP A 71 5.81 6.49 10.60
C TRP A 71 4.78 7.12 11.51
N CYS A 72 4.51 6.48 12.64
CA CYS A 72 3.59 6.96 13.68
C CYS A 72 4.10 6.56 15.06
N LYS A 73 3.45 7.07 16.11
CA LYS A 73 3.71 6.59 17.47
C LYS A 73 3.22 5.15 17.62
N THR A 74 3.92 4.34 18.39
CA THR A 74 3.61 2.92 18.58
C THR A 74 2.19 2.64 19.07
N PRO A 75 1.60 3.42 20.01
CA PRO A 75 0.20 3.25 20.42
C PRO A 75 -0.80 3.48 19.28
N ASP A 76 -0.45 4.34 18.32
CA ASP A 76 -1.32 4.79 17.23
C ASP A 76 -1.22 3.93 15.97
N PHE A 77 -0.42 2.84 16.01
CA PHE A 77 -0.08 2.04 14.84
C PHE A 77 -1.30 1.57 14.04
N LEU A 78 -2.32 1.05 14.72
CA LEU A 78 -3.53 0.54 14.05
C LEU A 78 -4.33 1.68 13.39
N THR A 79 -4.52 2.78 14.13
CA THR A 79 -5.20 3.99 13.63
C THR A 79 -4.47 4.57 12.43
N CYS A 80 -3.14 4.64 12.48
CA CYS A 80 -2.32 5.11 11.36
C CYS A 80 -2.47 4.20 10.14
N SER A 81 -2.46 2.88 10.32
CA SER A 81 -2.68 1.92 9.25
C SER A 81 -4.03 2.10 8.57
N GLU A 82 -5.10 2.22 9.35
CA GLU A 82 -6.46 2.40 8.83
C GLU A 82 -6.61 3.74 8.08
N GLN A 83 -6.12 4.83 8.67
CA GLN A 83 -6.16 6.15 8.04
C GLN A 83 -5.38 6.17 6.73
N THR A 84 -4.21 5.53 6.69
CA THR A 84 -3.40 5.44 5.47
C THR A 84 -4.12 4.65 4.38
N ILE A 85 -4.73 3.50 4.71
CA ILE A 85 -5.52 2.71 3.75
C ILE A 85 -6.68 3.55 3.19
N ARG A 86 -7.40 4.27 4.06
CA ARG A 86 -8.53 5.10 3.66
C ARG A 86 -8.10 6.28 2.77
N ALA A 87 -7.03 6.97 3.13
CA ALA A 87 -6.50 8.08 2.35
C ALA A 87 -6.03 7.61 0.96
N VAL A 88 -5.29 6.50 0.91
CA VAL A 88 -4.85 5.87 -0.35
C VAL A 88 -6.04 5.54 -1.25
N LYS A 89 -7.08 4.88 -0.72
CA LYS A 89 -8.25 4.51 -1.52
C LYS A 89 -8.93 5.75 -2.11
N ARG A 90 -9.12 6.80 -1.31
CA ARG A 90 -9.74 8.05 -1.73
C ARG A 90 -8.92 8.78 -2.79
N ALA A 91 -7.60 8.83 -2.62
CA ALA A 91 -6.71 9.48 -3.57
C ALA A 91 -6.68 8.76 -4.93
N LEU A 92 -6.63 7.42 -4.91
CA LEU A 92 -6.70 6.63 -6.15
C LEU A 92 -8.05 6.81 -6.86
N ASP A 93 -9.16 6.81 -6.11
CA ASP A 93 -10.50 7.06 -6.68
C ASP A 93 -10.61 8.46 -7.29
N ALA A 94 -10.10 9.48 -6.60
CA ALA A 94 -10.11 10.86 -7.09
C ALA A 94 -9.23 11.04 -8.35
N ALA A 95 -8.15 10.27 -8.45
CA ALA A 95 -7.26 10.24 -9.62
C ALA A 95 -7.78 9.34 -10.75
N GLY A 96 -8.89 8.62 -10.55
CA GLY A 96 -9.43 7.67 -11.54
C GLY A 96 -8.56 6.42 -11.73
N ILE A 97 -7.73 6.07 -10.75
CA ILE A 97 -6.82 4.92 -10.80
C ILE A 97 -7.53 3.69 -10.24
N GLY A 98 -7.71 2.69 -11.09
CA GLY A 98 -8.38 1.44 -10.75
C GLY A 98 -7.56 0.56 -9.80
N ILE A 99 -8.24 -0.11 -8.87
CA ILE A 99 -7.71 -1.22 -8.09
C ILE A 99 -8.26 -2.50 -8.74
N PRO A 100 -7.40 -3.36 -9.31
CA PRO A 100 -7.84 -4.47 -10.14
C PRO A 100 -8.44 -5.59 -9.27
N PHE A 101 -9.49 -6.21 -9.78
CA PHE A 101 -9.90 -7.53 -9.33
C PHE A 101 -8.91 -8.59 -9.87
N PRO A 102 -8.89 -9.81 -9.31
CA PRO A 102 -8.13 -10.91 -9.89
C PRO A 102 -8.50 -11.12 -11.36
N GLN A 103 -7.50 -11.08 -12.25
CA GLN A 103 -7.69 -11.25 -13.69
C GLN A 103 -7.37 -12.70 -14.08
N LEU A 104 -8.18 -13.29 -14.97
CA LEU A 104 -7.96 -14.62 -15.53
C LEU A 104 -8.17 -14.57 -17.04
N ASP A 105 -7.11 -14.84 -17.81
CA ASP A 105 -7.22 -15.03 -19.26
C ASP A 105 -7.58 -16.50 -19.57
N VAL A 106 -8.58 -16.70 -20.42
CA VAL A 106 -9.12 -18.03 -20.78
C VAL A 106 -9.07 -18.21 -22.29
N HIS A 107 -8.13 -19.03 -22.76
CA HIS A 107 -8.05 -19.41 -24.16
C HIS A 107 -8.93 -20.64 -24.44
N LEU A 108 -10.07 -20.43 -25.10
CA LEU A 108 -10.96 -21.51 -25.54
C LEU A 108 -10.50 -22.04 -26.90
N LEU A 109 -9.95 -23.24 -26.90
CA LEU A 109 -9.63 -23.97 -28.12
C LEU A 109 -10.88 -24.73 -28.58
N LYS A 110 -11.39 -24.44 -29.79
CA LYS A 110 -12.46 -25.23 -30.40
C LYS A 110 -11.87 -26.52 -30.98
N GLU A 111 -12.32 -27.67 -30.49
CA GLU A 111 -12.14 -28.93 -31.22
C GLU A 111 -13.11 -28.94 -32.41
N ASN A 112 -12.57 -28.94 -33.63
CA ASN A 112 -13.34 -29.21 -34.83
C ASN A 112 -13.69 -30.70 -34.86
N THR A 113 -14.96 -31.03 -34.56
CA THR A 113 -15.56 -32.34 -34.91
C THR A 113 -16.34 -32.18 -36.21
#